data_AF-A0A851EJ40-F1
#
_entry.id   AF-A0A851EJ40-F1
#
_cell.length_a   1.000
_cell.length_b   1.000
_cell.length_c   1.000
_cell.angle_alpha   90.00
_cell.angle_beta   90.00
_cell.angle_gamma   90.00
#
_symmetry.space_group_name_H-M   'P 1'
#
loop_
_entity.id
_entity.type
_entity.pdbx_description
1 polymer ?
#
loop_
_entity_poly.entity_id
_entity_poly.type
_entity_poly.pdbx_seq_one_letter_code
_entity_poly.pdbx_strand_id
1 'polypeptide(L)' 'EEGCQRHREPLEVFCKEDAALLCAICRESRAHRAHTVLPLPEAAREYQGQIQARLQTLKDDRDKLLAFREAEMGRNW' A
#
# COMPACT_ATOMS: atom_id res chain seq x y z
N GLU A 1 2.22 -18.09 -13.23
CA GLU A 1 3.44 -17.65 -13.92
C GLU A 1 4.14 -16.62 -13.04
N GLU A 2 5.34 -16.94 -12.57
CA GLU A 2 6.17 -16.00 -11.81
C GLU A 2 6.92 -15.11 -12.81
N GLY A 3 6.33 -13.96 -13.14
CA GLY A 3 6.98 -12.99 -14.03
C GLY A 3 6.01 -12.16 -14.86
N CYS A 4 6.58 -11.21 -15.60
CA CYS A 4 5.85 -10.40 -16.55
C CYS A 4 5.33 -11.28 -17.70
N GLN A 5 4.02 -11.31 -17.91
CA GLN A 5 3.39 -12.11 -18.98
C GLN A 5 3.93 -11.79 -20.38
N ARG A 6 4.29 -10.52 -20.64
CA ARG A 6 4.75 -10.05 -21.96
C ARG A 6 6.21 -10.39 -22.25
N HIS A 7 7.05 -10.34 -21.22
CA HIS A 7 8.51 -10.41 -21.39
C HIS A 7 9.12 -11.68 -20.79
N ARG A 8 8.36 -12.41 -19.95
CA ARG A 8 8.80 -13.58 -19.19
C ARG A 8 9.97 -13.29 -18.24
N GLU A 9 10.11 -12.03 -17.85
CA GLU A 9 11.13 -11.53 -16.93
C GLU A 9 10.56 -11.39 -15.50
N PRO A 10 11.40 -11.50 -14.46
CA PRO A 10 10.99 -11.26 -13.08
C PRO A 10 10.39 -9.87 -12.87
N LEU A 11 9.45 -9.78 -11.92
CA LEU A 11 8.85 -8.52 -11.50
C LEU A 11 9.63 -7.97 -10.30
N GLU A 12 10.49 -6.98 -10.54
CA GLU A 12 11.46 -6.51 -9.54
C GLU A 12 11.24 -5.05 -9.13
N VAL A 13 10.36 -4.33 -9.82
CA VAL A 13 10.05 -2.93 -9.53
C VAL A 13 8.56 -2.68 -9.46
N PHE A 14 8.17 -1.62 -8.76
CA PHE A 14 6.79 -1.18 -8.58
C PHE A 14 6.61 0.24 -9.13
N CYS A 15 5.60 0.44 -9.96
CA CYS A 15 5.18 1.76 -10.44
C CYS A 15 4.10 2.34 -9.51
N LYS A 16 4.32 3.55 -8.98
CA LYS A 16 3.40 4.19 -8.03
C LYS A 16 2.11 4.66 -8.70
N GLU A 17 2.21 5.24 -9.89
CA GLU A 17 1.09 5.82 -10.61
C GLU A 17 0.09 4.74 -11.08
N ASP A 18 0.60 3.61 -11.57
CA ASP A 18 -0.23 2.50 -12.05
C ASP A 18 -0.53 1.45 -10.97
N ALA A 19 0.08 1.58 -9.78
CA ALA A 19 0.04 0.62 -8.70
C ALA A 19 0.33 -0.83 -9.15
N ALA A 20 1.36 -1.00 -9.99
CA ALA A 20 1.64 -2.27 -10.67
C ALA A 20 3.10 -2.71 -10.50
N LEU A 21 3.30 -4.03 -10.44
CA LEU A 21 4.62 -4.64 -10.51
C LEU A 21 5.07 -4.75 -11.97
N LEU A 22 6.30 -4.33 -12.25
CA LEU A 22 6.89 -4.33 -13.59
C LEU A 22 8.20 -5.12 -13.60
N CYS A 23 8.51 -5.72 -14.76
CA CYS A 23 9.87 -6.17 -15.04
C CYS A 23 10.74 -5.01 -15.56
N ALA A 24 12.05 -5.23 -15.66
CA ALA A 24 13.01 -4.23 -16.15
C ALA A 24 12.64 -3.68 -17.55
N ILE A 25 12.11 -4.53 -18.44
CA ILE A 25 11.72 -4.11 -19.80
C ILE A 25 10.46 -3.24 -19.76
N CYS A 26 9.46 -3.59 -18.96
CA CYS A 26 8.26 -2.76 -18.80
C CYS A 26 8.60 -1.38 -18.24
N ARG A 27 9.53 -1.31 -17.28
CA ARG A 27 10.01 -0.05 -16.69
C ARG A 27 10.55 0.91 -17.75
N GLU A 28 11.31 0.42 -18.71
CA GLU A 28 11.90 1.25 -19.77
C GLU A 28 10.93 1.58 -20.91
N SER A 29 9.78 0.92 -20.95
CA SER A 29 8.76 1.19 -21.95
C SER A 29 8.27 2.64 -21.86
N ARG A 30 7.83 3.20 -23.00
CA ARG A 30 7.25 4.56 -23.06
C ARG A 30 6.08 4.75 -22.09
N ALA A 31 5.36 3.67 -21.74
CA ALA A 31 4.24 3.73 -20.83
C ALA A 31 4.66 4.07 -19.39
N HIS A 32 5.82 3.59 -18.93
CA HIS A 32 6.26 3.76 -17.54
C HIS A 32 7.53 4.61 -17.40
N ARG A 33 8.17 5.02 -18.50
CA ARG A 33 9.44 5.78 -18.50
C ARG A 33 9.37 7.09 -17.71
N ALA A 34 8.21 7.73 -17.63
CA ALA A 34 8.00 8.98 -16.89
C ALA A 34 7.40 8.77 -15.49
N HIS A 35 7.05 7.54 -15.12
CA HIS A 35 6.42 7.22 -13.84
C HIS A 35 7.47 7.03 -12.76
N THR A 36 7.06 7.27 -11.52
CA THR A 36 7.84 6.99 -10.33
C THR A 36 7.86 5.49 -10.08
N VAL A 37 9.03 4.89 -10.29
CA VAL A 37 9.26 3.47 -10.05
C VAL A 37 10.23 3.26 -8.91
N LEU A 38 9.92 2.31 -8.05
CA LEU A 38 10.77 1.89 -6.94
C LEU A 38 11.16 0.42 -7.08
N PRO A 39 12.36 0.01 -6.60
CA PRO A 39 12.64 -1.39 -6.33
C PRO A 39 11.55 -2.00 -5.44
N LEU A 40 11.17 -3.24 -5.72
CA LEU A 40 10.12 -3.93 -4.99
C LEU A 40 10.35 -3.97 -3.46
N PRO A 41 11.56 -4.25 -2.94
CA PRO A 41 11.81 -4.23 -1.50
C PRO A 41 11.59 -2.85 -0.86
N GLU A 42 11.93 -1.78 -1.58
CA GLU A 42 11.73 -0.40 -1.11
C GLU A 42 10.26 -0.02 -1.09
N ALA A 43 9.52 -0.35 -2.16
CA ALA A 43 8.07 -0.16 -2.21
C ALA A 43 7.38 -0.93 -1.07
N ALA A 44 7.76 -2.20 -0.86
CA ALA A 44 7.20 -3.03 0.20
C ALA A 44 7.41 -2.37 1.59
N ARG A 45 8.62 -1.89 1.88
CA ARG A 45 8.92 -1.19 3.13
C ARG A 45 8.11 0.10 3.29
N GLU A 46 8.03 0.91 2.23
CA GLU A 46 7.29 2.18 2.27
C GLU A 46 5.79 1.94 2.53
N TYR A 47 5.16 1.06 1.75
CA TYR A 47 3.73 0.77 1.89
C TYR A 47 3.41 0.03 3.19
N GLN A 48 4.29 -0.85 3.67
CA GLN A 48 4.12 -1.47 4.99
C GLN A 48 4.04 -0.40 6.08
N GLY A 49 4.94 0.58 6.07
CA GLY A 49 4.91 1.70 7.02
C GLY A 49 3.62 2.52 6.93
N GLN A 50 3.17 2.85 5.71
CA GLN A 50 1.92 3.59 5.50
C GLN A 50 0.69 2.80 5.98
N ILE A 51 0.64 1.50 5.71
CA ILE A 51 -0.45 0.62 6.14
C ILE A 51 -0.48 0.52 7.66
N GLN A 52 0.67 0.32 8.30
CA GLN A 52 0.77 0.26 9.76
C GLN A 52 0.31 1.56 10.42
N ALA A 53 0.71 2.72 9.89
CA ALA A 53 0.27 4.01 10.40
C ALA A 53 -1.25 4.18 10.29
N ARG A 54 -1.83 3.91 9.11
CA ARG A 54 -3.28 3.98 8.90
C ARG A 54 -4.05 3.02 9.78
N LEU A 55 -3.54 1.79 9.95
CA LEU A 55 -4.13 0.80 10.83
C LEU A 55 -4.14 1.28 12.29
N GLN A 56 -3.08 1.93 12.76
CA GLN A 56 -3.04 2.47 14.11
C GLN A 56 -4.09 3.57 14.29
N THR A 57 -4.20 4.51 13.35
CA THR A 57 -5.24 5.55 13.38
C THR A 57 -6.65 4.94 13.48
N LEU A 58 -6.94 3.91 12.68
CA LEU A 58 -8.25 3.24 12.73
C LEU A 58 -8.52 2.54 14.07
N LYS A 59 -7.50 1.98 14.72
CA LYS A 59 -7.64 1.38 16.05
C LYS A 59 -7.94 2.45 17.10
N ASP A 60 -7.22 3.57 17.07
CA ASP A 60 -7.41 4.66 18.01
C ASP A 60 -8.82 5.27 17.86
N ASP A 61 -9.30 5.44 16.64
CA ASP A 61 -10.65 5.95 16.37
C ASP A 61 -11.74 4.98 16.84
N ARG A 62 -11.55 3.67 16.60
CA ARG A 62 -12.43 2.63 17.15
C ARG A 62 -12.48 2.71 18.68
N ASP A 63 -11.33 2.82 19.34
CA ASP A 63 -11.26 2.82 20.81
C ASP A 63 -11.93 4.07 21.40
N LYS A 64 -11.78 5.23 20.76
CA LYS A 64 -12.52 6.45 21.11
C LYS A 64 -14.04 6.28 20.97
N LEU A 65 -14.49 5.66 19.88
CA LEU A 65 -15.93 5.42 19.66
C LEU A 65 -16.52 4.46 20.70
N LEU A 66 -15.77 3.42 21.07
CA LEU A 66 -16.18 2.49 22.12
C LEU A 66 -16.28 3.20 23.48
N ALA A 67 -15.27 3.98 23.85
CA ALA A 67 -15.28 4.75 25.09
C ALA A 67 -16.43 5.77 25.13
N PHE A 68 -16.72 6.43 24.01
CA PHE A 68 -17.85 7.34 23.90
C PHE A 68 -19.18 6.61 24.14
N ARG A 69 -19.38 5.46 23.49
CA ARG A 69 -20.58 4.63 23.65
C ARG A 69 -20.78 4.18 25.10
N GLU A 70 -19.72 3.74 25.77
CA GLU A 70 -19.76 3.35 27.19
C GLU A 70 -20.14 4.53 28.09
N ALA A 71 -19.56 5.71 27.86
CA ALA A 71 -19.88 6.92 28.60
C ALA A 71 -21.31 7.44 28.34
N GLU A 72 -21.88 7.23 27.16
CA GLU A 72 -23.30 7.50 26.88
C GLU A 72 -24.22 6.52 27.61
N MET A 73 -23.90 5.22 27.60
CA MET A 73 -24.68 4.22 28.33
C MET A 73 -24.69 4.53 29.84
N GLY A 74 -23.55 4.90 30.43
CA GLY A 74 -23.47 5.26 31.85
C GLY A 74 -24.20 6.56 32.25
N ARG A 75 -24.56 7.42 31.28
CA ARG A 75 -25.32 8.66 31.51
C ARG A 75 -26.84 8.48 31.40
N ASN A 76 -27.29 7.39 30.78
CA ASN A 76 -28.71 7.09 30.53
C ASN A 76 -29.33 6.15 31.59
N TRP A 77 -28.55 5.75 32.61
CA TRP A 77 -29.01 5.06 33.83
C TRP A 77 -28.91 6.02 35.02
#